data_AF-A0AA37NZP4-F1
#
_entry.id   AF-A0AA37NZP4-F1
#
_cell.length_a   1.000
_cell.length_b   1.000
_cell.length_c   1.000
_cell.angle_alpha   90.00
_cell.angle_beta   90.00
_cell.angle_gamma   90.00
#
_symmetry.space_group_name_H-M   'P 1'
#
loop_
_entity.id
_entity.type
_entity.pdbx_description
1 polymer ?
#
loop_
_entity_poly.entity_id
_entity_poly.type
_entity_poly.pdbx_seq_one_letter_code
_entity_poly.pdbx_strand_id
1 'polypeptide(L)'
;MYIFNSIPHIVNTLNLGKDLLEVLFEKRKSQPLRYDYALDIIDENKLNILIEREVIRRNGPYIELDEHYLSFCELLLEANEEISTSVIDENIQLIYQLIDYYNKEDNASRKLAYLRSVKSHLRKVGKILVRNVVSLQRVIDNTFKNEPNYKVKIAKLENLDKKRIDINRLIVELGSLLDYDQTSFFVDSLDEELLAISRELKTELSSAGHSLIHSQQDIIDYLNQIRTQVGFTRKLRRIKYLREQFELQEKTNVREVVDGEHSVVLEGVQLPLFKVSVPYLQTDEALEVILKVADAMRSDKVITRRELGGISVEQMENTEVDMTAVNTRKMMDAFCQDNADLFSFVMGYPYNREMDFDAKVTLFCRLLSLYENELEITDRFGQMEHIEYALIFKRK
;
A
#
# COMPACT_ATOMS: atom_id res chain seq x y z
N MET A 1 -11.32 -7.42 -46.33
CA MET A 1 -10.75 -6.69 -45.18
C MET A 1 -11.54 -5.40 -45.03
N TYR A 2 -12.53 -5.38 -44.14
CA TYR A 2 -13.45 -4.26 -44.02
C TYR A 2 -12.94 -3.30 -42.96
N ILE A 3 -12.03 -2.41 -43.36
CA ILE A 3 -11.58 -1.28 -42.56
C ILE A 3 -12.79 -0.37 -42.33
N PHE A 4 -12.97 0.10 -41.10
CA PHE A 4 -14.01 1.06 -40.77
C PHE A 4 -13.82 2.36 -41.56
N ASN A 5 -14.87 2.81 -42.26
CA ASN A 5 -14.79 4.00 -43.12
C ASN A 5 -15.28 5.28 -42.43
N SER A 6 -15.85 5.18 -41.22
CA SER A 6 -16.34 6.34 -40.46
C SER A 6 -16.44 6.04 -38.96
N ILE A 7 -16.32 7.10 -38.13
CA ILE A 7 -16.46 7.00 -36.67
C ILE A 7 -17.84 6.44 -36.26
N PRO A 8 -18.98 6.88 -36.82
CA PRO A 8 -20.28 6.31 -36.47
C PRO A 8 -20.36 4.80 -36.72
N HIS A 9 -19.69 4.31 -37.77
CA HIS A 9 -19.66 2.89 -38.06
C HIS A 9 -18.88 2.10 -36.99
N ILE A 10 -17.75 2.65 -36.50
CA ILE A 10 -16.99 2.07 -35.38
C ILE A 10 -17.87 1.98 -34.14
N VAL A 11 -18.46 3.12 -33.74
CA VAL A 11 -19.26 3.21 -32.51
C VAL A 11 -20.47 2.26 -32.58
N ASN A 12 -21.16 2.21 -33.71
CA ASN A 12 -22.31 1.33 -33.89
C ASN A 12 -21.89 -0.15 -33.83
N THR A 13 -20.80 -0.54 -34.47
CA THR A 13 -20.32 -1.93 -34.42
C THR A 13 -19.88 -2.33 -33.02
N LEU A 14 -19.18 -1.46 -32.28
CA LEU A 14 -18.83 -1.73 -30.89
C LEU A 14 -20.08 -1.83 -30.00
N ASN A 15 -21.09 -0.98 -30.24
CA ASN A 15 -22.34 -1.01 -29.49
C ASN A 15 -23.16 -2.29 -29.74
N LEU A 16 -23.08 -2.87 -30.95
CA LEU A 16 -23.71 -4.17 -31.24
C LEU A 16 -23.15 -5.29 -30.35
N GLY A 17 -21.87 -5.22 -30.01
CA GLY A 17 -21.14 -6.24 -29.25
C GLY A 17 -20.93 -5.93 -27.77
N LYS A 18 -21.51 -4.85 -27.22
CA LYS A 18 -21.11 -4.27 -25.93
C LYS A 18 -21.00 -5.30 -24.79
N ASP A 19 -22.00 -6.17 -24.64
CA ASP A 19 -22.09 -7.11 -23.50
C ASP A 19 -21.04 -8.22 -23.65
N LEU A 20 -20.78 -8.67 -24.88
CA LEU A 20 -19.73 -9.64 -25.17
C LEU A 20 -18.33 -9.01 -25.02
N LEU A 21 -18.13 -7.78 -25.49
CA LEU A 21 -16.86 -7.07 -25.37
C LEU A 21 -16.48 -6.82 -23.91
N GLU A 22 -17.46 -6.51 -23.05
CA GLU A 22 -17.26 -6.39 -21.60
C GLU A 22 -16.74 -7.71 -21.01
N VAL A 23 -17.43 -8.83 -21.27
CA VAL A 23 -17.02 -10.15 -20.77
C VAL A 23 -15.64 -10.56 -21.29
N LEU A 24 -15.35 -10.31 -22.57
CA LEU A 24 -14.04 -10.59 -23.17
C LEU A 24 -12.94 -9.75 -22.53
N PHE A 25 -13.22 -8.48 -22.22
CA PHE A 25 -12.27 -7.58 -21.58
C PHE A 25 -12.00 -7.95 -20.11
N GLU A 26 -13.02 -8.35 -19.36
CA GLU A 26 -12.84 -8.85 -17.99
C GLU A 26 -11.98 -10.12 -17.96
N LYS A 27 -12.22 -11.02 -18.92
CA LYS A 27 -11.50 -12.29 -19.04
C LYS A 27 -10.17 -12.21 -19.79
N ARG A 28 -9.70 -11.02 -20.17
CA ARG A 28 -8.51 -10.82 -21.01
C ARG A 28 -7.21 -11.46 -20.49
N LYS A 29 -7.07 -11.66 -19.17
CA LYS A 29 -5.91 -12.32 -18.52
C LYS A 29 -6.15 -13.80 -18.17
N SER A 30 -7.34 -14.30 -18.46
CA SER A 30 -7.79 -15.66 -18.14
C SER A 30 -7.88 -16.51 -19.41
N GLN A 31 -8.47 -17.70 -19.33
CA GLN A 31 -8.61 -18.56 -20.50
C GLN A 31 -9.49 -17.92 -21.60
N PRO A 32 -9.16 -18.13 -22.88
CA PRO A 32 -9.97 -17.66 -24.01
C PRO A 32 -11.42 -18.16 -23.90
N LEU A 33 -12.40 -17.30 -24.23
CA LEU A 33 -13.82 -17.67 -24.18
C LEU A 33 -14.15 -18.60 -25.36
N ARG A 34 -14.91 -19.68 -25.14
CA ARG A 34 -15.36 -20.52 -26.25
C ARG A 34 -16.47 -19.84 -27.05
N TYR A 35 -16.48 -20.06 -28.35
CA TYR A 35 -17.49 -19.55 -29.28
C TYR A 35 -18.92 -19.93 -28.86
N ASP A 36 -19.12 -21.18 -28.42
CA ASP A 36 -20.43 -21.67 -27.97
C ASP A 36 -21.00 -20.83 -26.81
N TYR A 37 -20.16 -20.45 -25.84
CA TYR A 37 -20.57 -19.58 -24.72
C TYR A 37 -20.78 -18.12 -25.13
N ALA A 38 -20.18 -17.69 -26.24
CA ALA A 38 -20.42 -16.35 -26.76
C ALA A 38 -21.82 -16.21 -27.36
N LEU A 39 -22.34 -17.30 -27.94
CA LEU A 39 -23.70 -17.36 -28.49
C LEU A 39 -24.79 -17.25 -27.41
N ASP A 40 -24.48 -17.61 -26.15
CA ASP A 40 -25.38 -17.39 -25.02
C ASP A 40 -25.54 -15.91 -24.67
N ILE A 41 -24.58 -15.07 -25.08
CA ILE A 41 -24.52 -13.64 -24.78
C ILE A 41 -25.03 -12.80 -25.95
N ILE A 42 -24.72 -13.20 -27.19
CA ILE A 42 -25.04 -12.44 -28.39
C ILE A 42 -25.48 -13.33 -29.56
N ASP A 43 -26.38 -12.80 -30.39
CA ASP A 43 -26.84 -13.49 -31.61
C ASP A 43 -25.68 -13.81 -32.57
N GLU A 44 -25.73 -14.99 -33.19
CA GLU A 44 -24.70 -15.47 -34.13
C GLU A 44 -24.42 -14.47 -35.27
N ASN A 45 -25.46 -13.83 -35.81
CA ASN A 45 -25.33 -12.83 -36.86
C ASN A 45 -24.51 -11.62 -36.41
N LYS A 46 -24.69 -11.15 -35.17
CA LYS A 46 -23.93 -10.01 -34.62
C LYS A 46 -22.51 -10.42 -34.29
N LEU A 47 -22.30 -11.63 -33.77
CA LEU A 47 -20.97 -12.17 -33.50
C LEU A 47 -20.15 -12.30 -34.80
N ASN A 48 -20.76 -12.77 -35.88
CA ASN A 48 -20.10 -12.87 -37.18
C ASN A 48 -19.74 -11.49 -37.72
N ILE A 49 -20.59 -10.46 -37.54
CA ILE A 49 -20.24 -9.07 -37.90
C ILE A 49 -19.01 -8.59 -37.12
N LEU A 50 -18.89 -8.88 -35.82
CA LEU A 50 -17.73 -8.50 -35.02
C LEU A 50 -16.45 -9.20 -35.47
N ILE A 51 -16.55 -10.46 -35.91
CA ILE A 51 -15.43 -11.24 -36.46
C ILE A 51 -15.03 -10.73 -37.85
N GLU A 52 -15.99 -10.50 -38.75
CA GLU A 52 -15.74 -9.96 -40.09
C GLU A 52 -15.11 -8.56 -40.07
N ARG A 53 -15.40 -7.78 -39.02
CA ARG A 53 -14.85 -6.44 -38.78
C ARG A 53 -13.57 -6.44 -37.96
N GLU A 54 -13.02 -7.63 -37.66
CA GLU A 54 -11.77 -7.80 -36.89
C GLU A 54 -11.80 -7.11 -35.51
N VAL A 55 -12.99 -6.92 -34.92
CA VAL A 55 -13.12 -6.48 -33.52
C VAL A 55 -12.83 -7.65 -32.59
N ILE A 56 -13.23 -8.85 -33.01
CA ILE A 56 -13.01 -10.12 -32.31
C ILE A 56 -12.28 -11.07 -33.24
N ARG A 57 -11.25 -11.74 -32.76
CA ARG A 57 -10.55 -12.81 -33.48
C ARG A 57 -11.08 -14.16 -33.05
N ARG A 58 -11.28 -15.05 -34.03
CA ARG A 58 -11.65 -16.45 -33.79
C ARG A 58 -10.45 -17.37 -34.01
N ASN A 59 -9.99 -18.00 -32.94
CA ASN A 59 -8.91 -18.98 -32.94
C ASN A 59 -9.49 -20.37 -32.65
N GLY A 60 -9.96 -21.05 -33.70
CA GLY A 60 -10.61 -22.37 -33.58
C GLY A 60 -11.92 -22.31 -32.78
N PRO A 61 -12.05 -23.03 -31.64
CA PRO A 61 -13.24 -22.99 -30.81
C PRO A 61 -13.27 -21.76 -29.88
N TYR A 62 -12.21 -20.95 -29.85
CA TYR A 62 -12.09 -19.81 -28.94
C TYR A 62 -12.24 -18.48 -29.67
N ILE A 63 -12.74 -17.48 -28.95
CA ILE A 63 -12.81 -16.09 -29.38
C ILE A 63 -12.09 -15.19 -28.39
N GLU A 64 -11.45 -14.16 -28.94
CA GLU A 64 -10.68 -13.18 -28.18
C GLU A 64 -10.90 -11.80 -28.79
N LEU A 65 -10.76 -10.76 -27.97
CA LEU A 65 -10.79 -9.40 -28.45
C LEU A 65 -9.54 -9.15 -29.33
N ASP A 66 -9.69 -8.46 -30.45
CA ASP A 66 -8.53 -8.11 -31.26
C ASP A 66 -7.59 -7.16 -30.51
N GLU A 67 -6.29 -7.27 -30.78
CA GLU A 67 -5.22 -6.59 -30.05
C GLU A 67 -5.33 -5.06 -30.10
N HIS A 68 -5.80 -4.49 -31.21
CA HIS A 68 -5.96 -3.04 -31.34
C HIS A 68 -7.08 -2.53 -30.43
N TYR A 69 -8.20 -3.26 -30.38
CA TYR A 69 -9.35 -2.92 -29.55
C TYR A 69 -9.05 -3.18 -28.07
N LEU A 70 -8.30 -4.24 -27.77
CA LEU A 70 -7.85 -4.56 -26.42
C LEU A 70 -6.96 -3.43 -25.91
N SER A 71 -5.95 -3.07 -26.68
CA SER A 71 -5.03 -1.96 -26.37
C SER A 71 -5.78 -0.63 -26.21
N PHE A 72 -6.79 -0.37 -27.05
CA PHE A 72 -7.65 0.81 -26.94
C PHE A 72 -8.46 0.84 -25.64
N CYS A 73 -9.13 -0.27 -25.30
CA CYS A 73 -9.89 -0.38 -24.05
C CYS A 73 -8.98 -0.29 -22.83
N GLU A 74 -7.81 -0.96 -22.84
CA GLU A 74 -6.85 -0.88 -21.74
C GLU A 74 -6.24 0.52 -21.58
N LEU A 75 -6.06 1.25 -22.68
CA LEU A 75 -5.62 2.64 -22.68
C LEU A 75 -6.67 3.56 -22.05
N LEU A 76 -7.94 3.43 -22.43
CA LEU A 76 -9.03 4.29 -21.95
C LEU A 76 -9.49 3.96 -20.54
N LEU A 77 -9.54 2.67 -20.19
CA LEU A 77 -9.92 2.21 -18.85
C LEU A 77 -8.75 2.20 -17.87
N GLU A 78 -7.57 2.67 -18.29
CA GLU A 78 -6.33 2.67 -17.49
C GLU A 78 -6.00 1.28 -16.92
N ALA A 79 -6.42 0.23 -17.63
CA ALA A 79 -6.30 -1.15 -17.21
C ALA A 79 -5.04 -1.84 -17.75
N ASN A 80 -4.27 -1.12 -18.57
CA ASN A 80 -3.00 -1.60 -19.11
C ASN A 80 -1.92 -1.60 -18.02
N GLU A 81 -1.35 -2.77 -17.76
CA GLU A 81 -0.21 -2.94 -16.84
C GLU A 81 1.13 -2.83 -17.57
N GLU A 82 1.13 -2.71 -18.90
CA GLU A 82 2.35 -2.55 -19.67
C GLU A 82 2.94 -1.16 -19.52
N ILE A 83 4.09 -1.12 -18.85
CA ILE A 83 4.92 0.05 -18.69
C ILE A 83 5.73 0.22 -19.97
N SER A 84 5.30 1.12 -20.86
CA SER A 84 6.01 1.49 -22.08
C SER A 84 6.72 2.83 -21.89
N THR A 85 8.05 2.79 -21.86
CA THR A 85 8.92 3.98 -21.78
C THR A 85 9.20 4.58 -23.16
N SER A 86 9.17 3.76 -24.23
CA SER A 86 9.49 4.18 -25.60
C SER A 86 8.53 5.25 -26.13
N VAL A 87 7.23 5.11 -25.82
CA VAL A 87 6.23 6.11 -26.22
C VAL A 87 6.55 7.47 -25.59
N ILE A 88 6.97 7.51 -24.33
CA ILE A 88 7.33 8.77 -23.67
C ILE A 88 8.54 9.40 -24.36
N ASP A 89 9.59 8.61 -24.59
CA ASP A 89 10.83 9.03 -25.25
C ASP A 89 10.54 9.63 -26.64
N GLU A 90 9.76 8.94 -27.47
CA GLU A 90 9.35 9.42 -28.79
C GLU A 90 8.57 10.74 -28.74
N ASN A 91 7.63 10.88 -27.79
CA ASN A 91 6.87 12.12 -27.64
C ASN A 91 7.76 13.27 -27.11
N ILE A 92 8.76 13.01 -26.25
CA ILE A 92 9.74 14.01 -25.82
C ILE A 92 10.57 14.48 -27.03
N GLN A 93 11.08 13.56 -27.85
CA GLN A 93 11.83 13.91 -29.07
C GLN A 93 10.97 14.72 -30.04
N LEU A 94 9.69 14.37 -30.19
CA LEU A 94 8.75 15.14 -31.01
C LEU A 94 8.54 16.56 -30.46
N ILE A 95 8.46 16.73 -29.13
CA ILE A 95 8.35 18.07 -28.51
C ILE A 95 9.57 18.92 -28.88
N TYR A 96 10.79 18.37 -28.77
CA TYR A 96 12.01 19.07 -29.19
C TYR A 96 11.95 19.51 -30.66
N GLN A 97 11.52 18.62 -31.56
CA GLN A 97 11.37 18.95 -32.98
C GLN A 97 10.32 20.05 -33.23
N LEU A 98 9.17 19.99 -32.54
CA LEU A 98 8.12 20.99 -32.67
C LEU A 98 8.56 22.37 -32.15
N ILE A 99 9.37 22.40 -31.08
CA ILE A 99 9.97 23.64 -30.57
C ILE A 99 10.97 24.21 -31.59
N ASP A 100 11.80 23.37 -32.20
CA ASP A 100 12.73 23.81 -33.26
C ASP A 100 11.99 24.37 -34.48
N TYR A 101 10.90 23.71 -34.92
CA TYR A 101 10.05 24.22 -36.00
C TYR A 101 9.38 25.55 -35.63
N TYR A 102 8.90 25.69 -34.40
CA TYR A 102 8.31 26.95 -33.91
C TYR A 102 9.31 28.11 -33.95
N ASN A 103 10.58 27.86 -33.63
CA ASN A 103 11.63 28.88 -33.61
C ASN A 103 12.05 29.31 -35.03
N LYS A 104 11.96 28.41 -36.02
CA LYS A 104 12.32 28.66 -37.41
C LYS A 104 11.19 29.21 -38.28
N GLU A 105 9.94 29.14 -37.82
CA GLU A 105 8.76 29.53 -38.61
C GLU A 105 8.40 31.01 -38.42
N ASP A 106 8.34 31.75 -39.53
CA ASP A 106 7.96 33.17 -39.54
C ASP A 106 6.44 33.39 -39.58
N ASN A 107 5.67 32.42 -40.09
CA ASN A 107 4.22 32.55 -40.21
C ASN A 107 3.51 32.34 -38.87
N ALA A 108 2.85 33.38 -38.36
CA ALA A 108 2.12 33.38 -37.10
C ALA A 108 1.07 32.24 -36.98
N SER A 109 0.34 31.92 -38.06
CA SER A 109 -0.68 30.87 -38.01
C SER A 109 -0.08 29.47 -37.87
N ARG A 110 1.04 29.20 -38.56
CA ARG A 110 1.75 27.91 -38.45
C ARG A 110 2.46 27.78 -37.11
N LYS A 111 3.06 28.88 -36.64
CA LYS A 111 3.67 28.99 -35.32
C LYS A 111 2.68 28.64 -34.19
N LEU A 112 1.44 29.15 -34.27
CA LEU A 112 0.37 28.78 -33.34
C LEU A 112 -0.03 27.28 -33.43
N ALA A 113 0.01 26.67 -34.61
CA ALA A 113 -0.27 25.24 -34.77
C ALA A 113 0.80 24.36 -34.13
N TYR A 114 2.08 24.72 -34.26
CA TYR A 114 3.18 24.05 -33.55
C TYR A 114 3.04 24.20 -32.03
N LEU A 115 2.71 25.40 -31.55
CA LEU A 115 2.47 25.65 -30.12
C LEU A 115 1.33 24.80 -29.55
N ARG A 116 0.20 24.70 -30.25
CA ARG A 116 -0.91 23.80 -29.87
C ARG A 116 -0.46 22.34 -29.83
N SER A 117 0.36 21.92 -30.78
CA SER A 117 0.91 20.57 -30.83
C SER A 117 1.83 20.31 -29.64
N VAL A 118 2.73 21.24 -29.30
CA VAL A 118 3.60 21.15 -28.10
C VAL A 118 2.77 20.99 -26.83
N LYS A 119 1.77 21.86 -26.61
CA LYS A 119 0.86 21.77 -25.46
C LYS A 119 0.17 20.40 -25.36
N SER A 120 -0.32 19.89 -26.49
CA SER A 120 -0.98 18.59 -26.54
C SER A 120 -0.04 17.44 -26.18
N HIS A 121 1.19 17.47 -26.68
CA HIS A 121 2.19 16.43 -26.39
C HIS A 121 2.69 16.50 -24.95
N LEU A 122 2.89 17.70 -24.38
CA LEU A 122 3.25 17.85 -22.96
C LEU A 122 2.21 17.23 -22.03
N ARG A 123 0.91 17.54 -22.23
CA ARG A 123 -0.19 16.93 -21.47
C ARG A 123 -0.23 15.41 -21.65
N LYS A 124 -0.03 14.93 -22.88
CA LYS A 124 -0.02 13.50 -23.19
C LYS A 124 1.12 12.78 -22.47
N VAL A 125 2.32 13.35 -22.49
CA VAL A 125 3.49 12.77 -21.81
C VAL A 125 3.28 12.72 -20.30
N GLY A 126 2.81 13.81 -19.67
CA GLY A 126 2.52 13.84 -18.23
C GLY A 126 1.58 12.71 -17.80
N LYS A 127 0.44 12.58 -18.49
CA LYS A 127 -0.55 11.52 -18.22
C LYS A 127 0.03 10.12 -18.37
N ILE A 128 0.77 9.86 -19.45
CA ILE A 128 1.38 8.54 -19.68
C ILE A 128 2.41 8.23 -18.59
N LEU A 129 3.20 9.23 -18.18
CA LEU A 129 4.25 9.07 -17.19
C LEU A 129 3.69 8.76 -15.80
N VAL A 130 2.72 9.56 -15.32
CA VAL A 130 2.05 9.32 -14.04
C VAL A 130 1.41 7.94 -14.01
N ARG A 131 0.73 7.55 -15.10
CA ARG A 131 0.16 6.22 -15.23
C ARG A 131 1.23 5.12 -15.16
N ASN A 132 2.35 5.28 -15.86
CA ASN A 132 3.43 4.29 -15.84
C ASN A 132 4.00 4.08 -14.44
N VAL A 133 4.09 5.15 -13.62
CA VAL A 133 4.54 5.07 -12.22
C VAL A 133 3.55 4.29 -11.36
N VAL A 134 2.24 4.57 -11.49
CA VAL A 134 1.19 3.84 -10.76
C VAL A 134 1.14 2.37 -11.16
N SER A 135 1.21 2.08 -12.47
CA SER A 135 1.26 0.70 -12.97
C SER A 135 2.51 -0.03 -12.48
N LEU A 136 3.66 0.66 -12.41
CA LEU A 136 4.89 0.10 -11.85
C LEU A 136 4.72 -0.32 -10.39
N GLN A 137 4.17 0.55 -9.54
CA GLN A 137 3.88 0.24 -8.13
C GLN A 137 3.00 -1.00 -7.99
N ARG A 138 1.90 -1.04 -8.74
CA ARG A 138 0.97 -2.18 -8.74
C ARG A 138 1.65 -3.48 -9.17
N VAL A 139 2.47 -3.45 -10.23
CA VAL A 139 3.15 -4.63 -10.75
C VAL A 139 4.25 -5.11 -9.80
N ILE A 140 4.96 -4.21 -9.11
CA ILE A 140 5.93 -4.55 -8.05
C ILE A 140 5.23 -5.34 -6.94
N ASP A 141 4.15 -4.80 -6.39
CA ASP A 141 3.38 -5.44 -5.32
C ASP A 141 2.81 -6.81 -5.74
N ASN A 142 2.21 -6.86 -6.93
CA ASN A 142 1.66 -8.11 -7.46
C ASN A 142 2.74 -9.17 -7.67
N THR A 143 3.90 -8.78 -8.18
CA THR A 143 5.04 -9.69 -8.38
C THR A 143 5.52 -10.24 -7.05
N PHE A 144 5.62 -9.41 -6.01
CA PHE A 144 6.04 -9.86 -4.70
C PHE A 144 5.03 -10.79 -4.04
N LYS A 145 3.73 -10.45 -4.10
CA LYS A 145 2.65 -11.22 -3.44
C LYS A 145 2.34 -12.55 -4.15
N ASN A 146 2.29 -12.55 -5.48
CA ASN A 146 1.70 -13.65 -6.24
C ASN A 146 2.71 -14.59 -6.91
N GLU A 147 3.95 -14.17 -7.16
CA GLU A 147 4.95 -15.05 -7.78
C GLU A 147 5.41 -16.13 -6.77
N PRO A 148 5.21 -17.43 -7.00
CA PRO A 148 5.58 -18.45 -6.01
C PRO A 148 7.09 -18.76 -6.05
N ASN A 149 7.71 -18.67 -7.22
CA ASN A 149 9.10 -19.07 -7.39
C ASN A 149 10.05 -17.93 -7.02
N TYR A 150 10.81 -18.10 -5.94
CA TYR A 150 11.76 -17.09 -5.47
C TYR A 150 12.81 -16.66 -6.51
N LYS A 151 13.31 -17.57 -7.36
CA LYS A 151 14.30 -17.22 -8.39
C LYS A 151 13.68 -16.29 -9.44
N VAL A 152 12.46 -16.60 -9.87
CA VAL A 152 11.71 -15.81 -10.85
C VAL A 152 11.28 -14.48 -10.23
N LYS A 153 10.82 -14.49 -8.97
CA LYS A 153 10.43 -13.31 -8.22
C LYS A 153 11.57 -12.28 -8.14
N ILE A 154 12.78 -12.72 -7.79
CA ILE A 154 13.97 -11.85 -7.75
C ILE A 154 14.25 -11.25 -9.14
N ALA A 155 14.33 -12.09 -10.18
CA ALA A 155 14.62 -11.62 -11.54
C ALA A 155 13.55 -10.63 -12.06
N LYS A 156 12.28 -10.85 -11.75
CA LYS A 156 11.19 -9.94 -12.11
C LYS A 156 11.32 -8.60 -11.36
N LEU A 157 11.58 -8.62 -10.05
CA LEU A 157 11.78 -7.40 -9.26
C LEU A 157 13.00 -6.59 -9.74
N GLU A 158 14.10 -7.25 -10.09
CA GLU A 158 15.29 -6.59 -10.67
C GLU A 158 14.98 -5.96 -12.04
N ASN A 159 14.15 -6.60 -12.87
CA ASN A 159 13.73 -6.02 -14.14
C ASN A 159 12.76 -4.83 -13.94
N LEU A 160 11.92 -4.86 -12.91
CA LEU A 160 11.06 -3.73 -12.55
C LEU A 160 11.90 -2.55 -12.03
N ASP A 161 12.99 -2.82 -11.30
CA ASP A 161 13.94 -1.77 -10.89
C ASP A 161 14.63 -1.10 -12.08
N LYS A 162 15.00 -1.87 -13.12
CA LYS A 162 15.52 -1.27 -14.37
C LYS A 162 14.49 -0.36 -15.03
N LYS A 163 13.23 -0.80 -15.13
CA LYS A 163 12.14 0.04 -15.67
C LYS A 163 11.92 1.30 -14.85
N ARG A 164 12.01 1.21 -13.51
CA ARG A 164 11.95 2.36 -12.60
C ARG A 164 13.05 3.38 -12.92
N ILE A 165 14.29 2.91 -13.12
CA ILE A 165 15.43 3.77 -13.49
C ILE A 165 15.17 4.46 -14.84
N ASP A 166 14.65 3.73 -15.83
CA ASP A 166 14.33 4.29 -17.14
C ASP A 166 13.24 5.37 -17.06
N ILE A 167 12.17 5.14 -16.29
CA ILE A 167 11.12 6.16 -16.07
C ILE A 167 11.72 7.37 -15.35
N ASN A 168 12.56 7.17 -14.34
CA ASN A 168 13.21 8.26 -13.61
C ASN A 168 14.10 9.11 -14.53
N ARG A 169 14.81 8.48 -15.49
CA ARG A 169 15.57 9.19 -16.52
C ARG A 169 14.65 10.11 -17.34
N LEU A 170 13.49 9.61 -17.78
CA LEU A 170 12.52 10.38 -18.56
C LEU A 170 11.90 11.53 -17.75
N ILE A 171 11.66 11.34 -16.44
CA ILE A 171 11.22 12.41 -15.53
C ILE A 171 12.25 13.54 -15.50
N VAL A 172 13.53 13.20 -15.34
CA VAL A 172 14.62 14.19 -15.28
C VAL A 172 14.77 14.91 -16.61
N GLU A 173 14.72 14.18 -17.73
CA GLU A 173 14.81 14.77 -19.08
C GLU A 173 13.64 15.73 -19.35
N LEU A 174 12.41 15.32 -19.06
CA LEU A 174 11.25 16.20 -19.21
C LEU A 174 11.29 17.38 -18.23
N GLY A 175 11.76 17.18 -17.01
CA GLY A 175 11.99 18.25 -16.04
C GLY A 175 12.95 19.32 -16.57
N SER A 176 14.08 18.88 -17.14
CA SER A 176 15.08 19.77 -17.73
C SER A 176 14.54 20.57 -18.92
N LEU A 177 13.67 19.97 -19.74
CA LEU A 177 13.01 20.66 -20.86
C LEU A 177 12.12 21.82 -20.36
N LEU A 178 11.45 21.63 -19.23
CA LEU A 178 10.51 22.59 -18.63
C LEU A 178 11.19 23.67 -17.79
N ASP A 179 12.49 23.58 -17.53
CA ASP A 179 13.22 24.57 -16.77
C ASP A 179 13.40 25.86 -17.57
N TYR A 180 12.72 26.91 -17.09
CA TYR A 180 12.62 28.24 -17.68
C TYR A 180 13.97 28.88 -18.00
N ASP A 181 15.02 28.49 -17.28
CA ASP A 181 16.36 29.05 -17.43
C ASP A 181 17.13 28.46 -18.64
N GLN A 182 16.67 27.34 -19.23
CA GLN A 182 17.38 26.66 -20.32
C GLN A 182 16.71 26.78 -21.69
N THR A 183 15.40 27.06 -21.76
CA THR A 183 14.64 27.02 -23.02
C THR A 183 14.00 28.36 -23.35
N SER A 184 14.64 29.13 -24.25
CA SER A 184 14.16 30.43 -24.77
C SER A 184 12.69 30.38 -25.21
N PHE A 185 12.25 29.23 -25.72
CA PHE A 185 10.86 28.99 -26.11
C PHE A 185 9.83 29.30 -25.02
N PHE A 186 10.04 28.91 -23.75
CA PHE A 186 9.05 29.12 -22.68
C PHE A 186 9.08 30.55 -22.13
N VAL A 187 10.16 31.29 -22.34
CA VAL A 187 10.29 32.71 -21.97
C VAL A 187 9.69 33.60 -23.05
N ASP A 188 9.96 33.29 -24.33
CA ASP A 188 9.53 34.08 -25.48
C ASP A 188 8.04 33.86 -25.82
N SER A 189 7.52 32.66 -25.51
CA SER A 189 6.10 32.35 -25.68
C SER A 189 5.32 32.91 -24.49
N LEU A 190 4.82 34.13 -24.60
CA LEU A 190 3.91 34.80 -23.64
C LEU A 190 2.52 34.11 -23.53
N ASP A 191 2.48 32.78 -23.56
CA ASP A 191 1.28 31.97 -23.56
C ASP A 191 1.00 31.43 -22.15
N GLU A 192 0.00 32.01 -21.50
CA GLU A 192 -0.41 31.68 -20.13
C GLU A 192 -0.83 30.20 -19.98
N GLU A 193 -1.45 29.61 -21.02
CA GLU A 193 -1.86 28.21 -20.98
C GLU A 193 -0.64 27.27 -21.02
N LEU A 194 0.40 27.62 -21.81
CA LEU A 194 1.64 26.84 -21.83
C LEU A 194 2.33 26.88 -20.47
N LEU A 195 2.37 28.05 -19.82
CA LEU A 195 2.94 28.22 -18.49
C LEU A 195 2.17 27.42 -17.42
N ALA A 196 0.84 27.41 -17.50
CA ALA A 196 0.00 26.61 -16.61
C ALA A 196 0.28 25.10 -16.77
N ILE A 197 0.31 24.60 -18.01
CA ILE A 197 0.64 23.19 -18.31
C ILE A 197 2.03 22.84 -17.80
N SER A 198 3.03 23.72 -18.01
CA SER A 198 4.40 23.49 -17.56
C SER A 198 4.48 23.38 -16.03
N ARG A 199 3.79 24.27 -15.30
CA ARG A 199 3.74 24.23 -13.82
C ARG A 199 3.04 22.97 -13.31
N GLU A 200 1.88 22.65 -13.87
CA GLU A 200 1.13 21.42 -13.54
C GLU A 200 2.01 20.18 -13.77
N LEU A 201 2.63 20.09 -14.95
CA LEU A 201 3.52 18.99 -15.29
C LEU A 201 4.73 18.90 -14.35
N LYS A 202 5.34 20.02 -13.94
CA LYS A 202 6.41 19.99 -12.92
C LYS A 202 5.93 19.41 -11.59
N THR A 203 4.73 19.77 -11.15
CA THR A 203 4.17 19.20 -9.92
C THR A 203 3.91 17.70 -10.05
N GLU A 204 3.36 17.25 -11.20
CA GLU A 204 3.16 15.84 -11.50
C GLU A 204 4.50 15.08 -11.54
N LEU A 205 5.53 15.63 -12.18
CA LEU A 205 6.87 15.04 -12.26
C LEU A 205 7.52 14.92 -10.89
N SER A 206 7.39 15.92 -10.02
CA SER A 206 7.90 15.88 -8.65
C SER A 206 7.21 14.79 -7.84
N SER A 207 5.87 14.69 -7.94
CA SER A 207 5.09 13.65 -7.28
C SER A 207 5.48 12.25 -7.80
N ALA A 208 5.57 12.07 -9.11
CA ALA A 208 6.00 10.83 -9.75
C ALA A 208 7.42 10.43 -9.30
N GLY A 209 8.34 11.39 -9.20
CA GLY A 209 9.69 11.17 -8.69
C GLY A 209 9.69 10.63 -7.26
N HIS A 210 8.91 11.23 -6.35
CA HIS A 210 8.75 10.72 -4.99
C HIS A 210 8.15 9.31 -4.96
N SER A 211 7.15 9.02 -5.80
CA SER A 211 6.56 7.68 -5.92
C SER A 211 7.57 6.64 -6.42
N LEU A 212 8.51 7.01 -7.30
CA LEU A 212 9.60 6.11 -7.72
C LEU A 212 10.63 5.86 -6.62
N ILE A 213 10.87 6.82 -5.73
CA ILE A 213 11.73 6.62 -4.54
C ILE A 213 11.08 5.62 -3.60
N HIS A 214 9.77 5.74 -3.34
CA HIS A 214 9.04 4.75 -2.55
C HIS A 214 9.09 3.36 -3.21
N SER A 215 8.84 3.29 -4.53
CA SER A 215 8.93 2.04 -5.29
C SER A 215 10.32 1.39 -5.19
N GLN A 216 11.39 2.19 -5.10
CA GLN A 216 12.74 1.69 -4.88
C GLN A 216 12.89 1.07 -3.49
N GLN A 217 12.40 1.75 -2.45
CA GLN A 217 12.43 1.24 -1.08
C GLN A 217 11.65 -0.08 -0.97
N ASP A 218 10.46 -0.15 -1.56
CA ASP A 218 9.64 -1.37 -1.62
C ASP A 218 10.41 -2.52 -2.28
N ILE A 219 11.05 -2.29 -3.44
CA ILE A 219 11.85 -3.30 -4.13
C ILE A 219 13.00 -3.80 -3.24
N ILE A 220 13.72 -2.88 -2.57
CA ILE A 220 14.83 -3.23 -1.68
C ILE A 220 14.33 -4.10 -0.53
N ASP A 221 13.25 -3.69 0.12
CA ASP A 221 12.68 -4.40 1.26
C ASP A 221 12.14 -5.77 0.86
N TYR A 222 11.44 -5.85 -0.26
CA TYR A 222 10.96 -7.10 -0.84
C TYR A 222 12.10 -8.06 -1.18
N LEU A 223 13.18 -7.58 -1.80
CA LEU A 223 14.37 -8.40 -2.09
C LEU A 223 15.04 -8.89 -0.80
N ASN A 224 15.13 -8.05 0.23
CA ASN A 224 15.69 -8.42 1.53
C ASN A 224 14.82 -9.48 2.23
N GLN A 225 13.51 -9.31 2.24
CA GLN A 225 12.57 -10.30 2.78
C GLN A 225 12.69 -11.65 2.07
N ILE A 226 12.78 -11.65 0.73
CA ILE A 226 12.99 -12.88 -0.05
C ILE A 226 14.31 -13.55 0.33
N ARG A 227 15.41 -12.80 0.45
CA ARG A 227 16.72 -13.35 0.85
C ARG A 227 16.65 -14.01 2.22
N THR A 228 15.99 -13.38 3.18
CA THR A 228 15.79 -13.95 4.53
C THR A 228 14.96 -15.23 4.50
N GLN A 229 13.84 -15.24 3.77
CA GLN A 229 12.99 -16.44 3.61
C GLN A 229 13.71 -17.59 2.93
N VAL A 230 14.48 -17.31 1.87
CA VAL A 230 15.28 -18.31 1.16
C VAL A 230 16.39 -18.86 2.06
N GLY A 231 17.05 -17.99 2.84
CA GLY A 231 18.06 -18.37 3.82
C GLY A 231 17.50 -19.27 4.92
N PHE A 232 16.36 -18.89 5.49
CA PHE A 232 15.61 -19.68 6.47
C PHE A 232 15.24 -21.06 5.90
N THR A 233 14.62 -21.10 4.72
CA THR A 233 14.20 -22.35 4.08
C THR A 233 15.39 -23.28 3.80
N ARG A 234 16.54 -22.74 3.40
CA ARG A 234 17.78 -23.52 3.22
C ARG A 234 18.26 -24.12 4.54
N LYS A 235 18.31 -23.33 5.62
CA LYS A 235 18.68 -23.79 6.96
C LYS A 235 17.71 -24.87 7.46
N LEU A 236 16.41 -24.66 7.30
CA LEU A 236 15.37 -25.62 7.67
C LEU A 236 15.51 -26.95 6.93
N ARG A 237 15.75 -26.93 5.62
CA ARG A 237 16.02 -28.15 4.84
C ARG A 237 17.27 -28.87 5.32
N ARG A 238 18.33 -28.13 5.70
CA ARG A 238 19.55 -28.73 6.26
C ARG A 238 19.30 -29.38 7.62
N ILE A 239 18.55 -28.72 8.51
CA ILE A 239 18.15 -29.29 9.81
C ILE A 239 17.30 -30.54 9.60
N LYS A 240 16.31 -30.49 8.69
CA LYS A 240 15.49 -31.66 8.33
C LYS A 240 16.35 -32.83 7.86
N TYR A 241 17.29 -32.59 6.95
CA TYR A 241 18.22 -33.61 6.46
C TYR A 241 19.07 -34.22 7.59
N LEU A 242 19.67 -33.39 8.45
CA LEU A 242 20.48 -33.87 9.59
C LEU A 242 19.64 -34.67 10.59
N ARG A 243 18.37 -34.27 10.80
CA ARG A 243 17.42 -35.03 11.62
C ARG A 243 17.11 -36.40 11.00
N GLU A 244 16.83 -36.45 9.69
CA GLU A 244 16.55 -37.69 8.96
C GLU A 244 17.74 -38.67 8.97
N GLN A 245 18.97 -38.14 9.08
CA GLN A 245 20.19 -38.94 9.21
C GLN A 245 20.55 -39.31 10.66
N PHE A 246 19.77 -38.86 11.65
CA PHE A 246 20.07 -39.01 13.08
C PHE A 246 21.37 -38.33 13.54
N GLU A 247 21.95 -37.43 12.74
CA GLU A 247 23.21 -36.72 13.02
C GLU A 247 22.98 -35.31 13.61
N LEU A 248 21.72 -34.91 13.83
CA LEU A 248 21.39 -33.55 14.26
C LEU A 248 22.11 -33.15 15.56
N GLN A 249 22.10 -34.03 16.57
CA GLN A 249 22.72 -33.73 17.87
C GLN A 249 24.25 -33.69 17.82
N GLU A 250 24.87 -34.47 16.94
CA GLU A 250 26.34 -34.50 16.81
C GLU A 250 26.86 -33.30 16.00
N LYS A 251 26.12 -32.87 14.98
CA LYS A 251 26.57 -31.82 14.05
C LYS A 251 26.03 -30.42 14.36
N THR A 252 25.14 -30.28 15.34
CA THR A 252 24.55 -28.98 15.71
C THR A 252 24.34 -28.85 17.21
N ASN A 253 24.38 -27.62 17.73
CA ASN A 253 24.13 -27.29 19.14
C ASN A 253 22.64 -27.13 19.47
N VAL A 254 21.76 -27.90 18.81
CA VAL A 254 20.30 -27.74 18.94
C VAL A 254 19.80 -27.93 20.37
N ARG A 255 20.44 -28.81 21.18
CA ARG A 255 20.07 -28.98 22.59
C ARG A 255 20.27 -27.72 23.41
N GLU A 256 21.45 -27.10 23.29
CA GLU A 256 21.78 -25.86 24.01
C GLU A 256 20.80 -24.73 23.65
N VAL A 257 20.46 -24.60 22.36
CA VAL A 257 19.51 -23.58 21.90
C VAL A 257 18.11 -23.84 22.42
N VAL A 258 17.64 -25.10 22.38
CA VAL A 258 16.29 -25.44 22.89
C VAL A 258 16.20 -25.26 24.40
N ASP A 259 17.24 -25.66 25.14
CA ASP A 259 17.26 -25.55 26.60
C ASP A 259 17.32 -24.08 27.08
N GLY A 260 17.88 -23.18 26.25
CA GLY A 260 17.90 -21.73 26.50
C GLY A 260 16.62 -21.00 26.06
N GLU A 261 15.75 -21.63 25.28
CA GLU A 261 14.58 -20.96 24.69
C GLU A 261 13.31 -21.15 25.55
N HIS A 262 13.08 -20.22 26.48
CA HIS A 262 11.89 -20.21 27.36
C HIS A 262 10.68 -19.53 26.70
N SER A 263 10.36 -19.88 25.46
CA SER A 263 9.18 -19.35 24.79
C SER A 263 7.94 -20.12 25.22
N VAL A 264 6.86 -19.43 25.60
CA VAL A 264 5.60 -20.02 26.09
C VAL A 264 5.03 -21.10 25.15
N VAL A 265 5.29 -20.99 23.85
CA VAL A 265 4.87 -21.96 22.82
C VAL A 265 5.55 -23.33 23.00
N LEU A 266 6.75 -23.36 23.58
CA LEU A 266 7.56 -24.57 23.81
C LEU A 266 7.33 -25.20 25.19
N GLU A 267 6.71 -24.47 26.13
CA GLU A 267 6.50 -24.93 27.51
C GLU A 267 5.49 -26.08 27.65
N GLY A 268 4.85 -26.49 26.55
CA GLY A 268 3.83 -27.53 26.56
C GLY A 268 2.55 -27.09 27.26
N VAL A 269 1.43 -27.74 26.93
CA VAL A 269 0.18 -27.47 27.65
C VAL A 269 0.32 -28.04 29.05
N GLN A 270 0.62 -27.18 30.03
CA GLN A 270 0.45 -27.48 31.44
C GLN A 270 -1.04 -27.67 31.67
N LEU A 271 -1.54 -28.90 31.56
CA LEU A 271 -2.90 -29.23 31.99
C LEU A 271 -3.00 -28.84 33.47
N PRO A 272 -3.86 -27.89 33.86
CA PRO A 272 -4.03 -27.57 35.26
C PRO A 272 -4.79 -28.72 35.91
N LEU A 273 -4.06 -29.76 36.33
CA LEU A 273 -4.57 -30.77 37.23
C LEU A 273 -4.58 -30.17 38.64
N PHE A 274 -5.47 -29.20 38.87
CA PHE A 274 -5.84 -28.81 40.23
C PHE A 274 -6.69 -29.92 40.82
N LYS A 275 -6.06 -31.01 41.24
CA LYS A 275 -6.69 -31.91 42.20
C LYS A 275 -6.80 -31.14 43.50
N VAL A 276 -8.04 -30.89 43.93
CA VAL A 276 -8.34 -30.26 45.22
C VAL A 276 -7.58 -31.01 46.32
N SER A 277 -6.85 -30.27 47.17
CA SER A 277 -6.02 -30.89 48.18
C SER A 277 -6.89 -31.61 49.23
N VAL A 278 -6.44 -32.79 49.69
CA VAL A 278 -7.14 -33.56 50.73
C VAL A 278 -7.39 -32.76 52.02
N PRO A 279 -6.48 -31.89 52.49
CA PRO A 279 -6.74 -31.03 53.64
C PRO A 279 -7.86 -30.01 53.39
N TYR A 280 -7.98 -29.47 52.17
CA TYR A 280 -9.07 -28.56 51.83
C TYR A 280 -10.41 -29.30 51.82
N LEU A 281 -10.48 -30.54 51.31
CA LEU A 281 -11.70 -31.36 51.38
C LEU A 281 -12.18 -31.65 52.82
N GLN A 282 -11.33 -31.46 53.83
CA GLN A 282 -11.66 -31.63 55.24
C GLN A 282 -12.16 -30.34 55.91
N THR A 283 -12.12 -29.19 55.22
CA THR A 283 -12.67 -27.94 55.74
C THR A 283 -14.16 -27.80 55.40
N ASP A 284 -14.90 -27.09 56.25
CA ASP A 284 -16.33 -26.82 56.03
C ASP A 284 -16.58 -25.99 54.76
N GLU A 285 -15.60 -25.18 54.35
CA GLU A 285 -15.61 -24.41 53.10
C GLU A 285 -15.67 -25.33 51.86
N ALA A 286 -14.97 -26.47 51.90
CA ALA A 286 -15.05 -27.44 50.82
C ALA A 286 -16.39 -28.16 50.79
N LEU A 287 -17.04 -28.37 51.94
CA LEU A 287 -18.39 -28.93 52.01
C LEU A 287 -19.38 -28.04 51.24
N GLU A 288 -19.30 -26.72 51.41
CA GLU A 288 -20.15 -25.78 50.65
C GLU A 288 -19.94 -25.87 49.14
N VAL A 289 -18.68 -25.97 48.71
CA VAL A 289 -18.33 -26.10 47.29
C VAL A 289 -18.80 -27.44 46.73
N ILE A 290 -18.63 -28.53 47.48
CA ILE A 290 -19.11 -29.87 47.09
C ILE A 290 -20.63 -29.89 46.97
N LEU A 291 -21.35 -29.28 47.92
CA LEU A 291 -22.81 -29.17 47.87
C LEU A 291 -23.29 -28.34 46.68
N LYS A 292 -22.63 -27.21 46.38
CA LYS A 292 -22.92 -26.41 45.17
C LYS A 292 -22.71 -27.20 43.88
N VAL A 293 -21.62 -27.96 43.78
CA VAL A 293 -21.35 -28.80 42.60
C VAL A 293 -22.33 -29.97 42.51
N ALA A 294 -22.67 -30.60 43.63
CA ALA A 294 -23.67 -31.68 43.68
C ALA A 294 -25.07 -31.18 43.28
N ASP A 295 -25.47 -29.99 43.71
CA ASP A 295 -26.72 -29.35 43.29
C ASP A 295 -26.70 -28.96 41.80
N ALA A 296 -25.54 -28.57 41.26
CA ALA A 296 -25.39 -28.30 39.83
C ALA A 296 -25.40 -29.59 38.98
N MET A 297 -24.97 -30.73 39.54
CA MET A 297 -25.00 -32.04 38.88
C MET A 297 -26.33 -32.78 38.98
N ARG A 298 -27.26 -32.34 39.85
CA ARG A 298 -28.64 -32.85 39.88
C ARG A 298 -29.38 -32.38 38.63
N SER A 299 -29.27 -33.20 37.59
CA SER A 299 -29.84 -33.05 36.25
C SER A 299 -31.37 -33.18 36.22
N ASP A 300 -32.08 -32.34 36.98
CA ASP A 300 -33.55 -32.22 36.90
C ASP A 300 -34.06 -30.77 36.95
N LYS A 301 -33.17 -29.78 37.01
CA LYS A 301 -33.53 -28.43 36.59
C LYS A 301 -33.38 -28.38 35.08
N VAL A 302 -34.50 -28.52 34.38
CA VAL A 302 -34.65 -28.16 32.97
C VAL A 302 -33.84 -26.89 32.73
N ILE A 303 -32.76 -27.01 31.95
CA ILE A 303 -32.05 -25.87 31.42
C ILE A 303 -33.00 -25.25 30.41
N THR A 304 -33.94 -24.42 30.87
CA THR A 304 -34.49 -23.39 30.01
C THR A 304 -33.28 -22.57 29.60
N ARG A 305 -32.92 -22.70 28.32
CA ARG A 305 -31.98 -21.81 27.65
C ARG A 305 -32.44 -20.40 28.02
N ARG A 306 -31.72 -19.73 28.92
CA ARG A 306 -31.85 -18.29 29.03
C ARG A 306 -31.35 -17.78 27.70
N GLU A 307 -32.27 -17.43 26.82
CA GLU A 307 -31.97 -16.48 25.77
C GLU A 307 -31.29 -15.30 26.46
N LEU A 308 -30.16 -14.86 25.89
CA LEU A 308 -29.41 -13.71 26.36
C LEU A 308 -30.41 -12.59 26.65
N GLY A 309 -30.65 -12.32 27.94
CA GLY A 309 -31.46 -11.20 28.35
C GLY A 309 -30.82 -9.95 27.75
N GLY A 310 -31.63 -9.15 27.04
CA GLY A 310 -31.19 -7.87 26.50
C GLY A 310 -30.51 -7.08 27.61
N ILE A 311 -29.39 -6.45 27.25
CA ILE A 311 -28.56 -5.60 28.12
C ILE A 311 -29.48 -4.77 29.02
N SER A 312 -29.41 -4.98 30.34
CA SER A 312 -30.21 -4.22 31.28
C SER A 312 -29.76 -2.76 31.27
N VAL A 313 -30.69 -1.82 31.49
CA VAL A 313 -30.42 -0.37 31.48
C VAL A 313 -29.34 0.01 32.50
N GLU A 314 -29.20 -0.76 33.58
CA GLU A 314 -28.12 -0.61 34.58
C GLU A 314 -26.72 -0.95 34.02
N GLN A 315 -26.61 -1.77 32.96
CA GLN A 315 -25.35 -2.03 32.24
C GLN A 315 -25.07 -1.00 31.14
N MET A 316 -26.03 -0.11 30.84
CA MET A 316 -25.85 1.04 29.94
C MET A 316 -25.51 2.33 30.68
N GLU A 317 -25.59 2.34 32.02
CA GLU A 317 -24.98 3.40 32.80
C GLU A 317 -23.47 3.25 32.71
N ASN A 318 -22.83 4.26 32.13
CA ASN A 318 -21.38 4.41 32.06
C ASN A 318 -20.80 4.22 33.46
N THR A 319 -20.39 3.00 33.77
CA THR A 319 -19.36 2.80 34.78
C THR A 319 -18.13 3.42 34.15
N GLU A 320 -17.79 4.65 34.54
CA GLU A 320 -16.46 5.18 34.33
C GLU A 320 -15.53 4.19 35.03
N VAL A 321 -15.06 3.20 34.25
CA VAL A 321 -13.88 2.45 34.59
C VAL A 321 -12.83 3.52 34.68
N ASP A 322 -12.45 3.84 35.92
CA ASP A 322 -11.39 4.78 36.24
C ASP A 322 -10.17 4.31 35.45
N MET A 323 -9.95 4.94 34.28
CA MET A 323 -8.82 4.61 33.45
C MET A 323 -7.62 5.06 34.27
N THR A 324 -6.93 4.10 34.85
CA THR A 324 -5.65 4.24 35.54
C THR A 324 -4.52 4.75 34.62
N ALA A 325 -4.87 5.22 33.42
CA ALA A 325 -4.00 5.88 32.46
C ALA A 325 -4.19 7.40 32.54
N VAL A 326 -3.11 8.12 32.87
CA VAL A 326 -3.05 9.58 32.79
C VAL A 326 -3.51 10.02 31.39
N ASN A 327 -4.55 10.85 31.32
CA ASN A 327 -5.09 11.33 30.06
C ASN A 327 -4.13 12.36 29.44
N THR A 328 -3.21 11.87 28.61
CA THR A 328 -2.16 12.66 27.95
C THR A 328 -2.70 13.81 27.11
N ARG A 329 -3.95 13.75 26.62
CA ARG A 329 -4.57 14.82 25.84
C ARG A 329 -5.04 15.99 26.70
N LYS A 330 -5.72 15.70 27.82
CA LYS A 330 -6.07 16.72 28.82
C LYS A 330 -4.83 17.43 29.38
N MET A 331 -3.74 16.70 29.52
CA MET A 331 -2.46 17.23 30.00
C MET A 331 -1.83 18.18 28.97
N MET A 332 -1.89 17.86 27.67
CA MET A 332 -1.43 18.74 26.60
C MET A 332 -2.29 20.01 26.48
N ASP A 333 -3.62 19.88 26.61
CA ASP A 333 -4.53 21.03 26.62
C ASP A 333 -4.24 22.00 27.78
N ALA A 334 -3.94 21.45 28.97
CA ALA A 334 -3.54 22.23 30.13
C ALA A 334 -2.14 22.88 29.96
N PHE A 335 -1.20 22.18 29.33
CA PHE A 335 0.11 22.73 28.98
C PHE A 335 0.00 23.91 28.01
N CYS A 336 -0.88 23.83 27.00
CA CYS A 336 -1.09 24.91 26.04
C CYS A 336 -1.57 26.24 26.69
N GLN A 337 -2.22 26.15 27.85
CA GLN A 337 -2.70 27.31 28.63
C GLN A 337 -1.62 27.86 29.57
N ASP A 338 -0.63 27.04 29.94
CA ASP A 338 0.50 27.45 30.75
C ASP A 338 1.61 28.06 29.86
N ASN A 339 2.43 28.94 30.44
CA ASN A 339 3.60 29.53 29.77
C ASN A 339 4.93 28.93 30.26
N ALA A 340 4.87 27.88 31.09
CA ALA A 340 6.02 27.12 31.54
C ALA A 340 6.60 26.22 30.43
N ASP A 341 7.83 25.75 30.61
CA ASP A 341 8.41 24.70 29.78
C ASP A 341 7.76 23.34 30.08
N LEU A 342 7.74 22.45 29.09
CA LEU A 342 7.06 21.15 29.17
C LEU A 342 7.56 20.29 30.33
N PHE A 343 8.85 20.37 30.65
CA PHE A 343 9.44 19.55 31.71
C PHE A 343 9.00 20.05 33.10
N SER A 344 9.10 21.36 33.37
CA SER A 344 8.60 21.97 34.60
C SER A 344 7.10 21.76 34.79
N PHE A 345 6.33 21.83 33.70
CA PHE A 345 4.89 21.55 33.71
C PHE A 345 4.59 20.10 34.13
N VAL A 346 5.27 19.12 33.52
CA VAL A 346 5.10 17.69 33.87
C VAL A 346 5.52 17.43 35.32
N MET A 347 6.54 18.12 35.84
CA MET A 347 6.97 17.95 37.23
C MET A 347 5.99 18.54 38.25
N GLY A 348 5.39 19.70 37.94
CA GLY A 348 4.44 20.43 38.78
C GLY A 348 2.96 20.06 38.60
N TYR A 349 2.62 19.18 37.64
CA TYR A 349 1.24 18.82 37.35
C TYR A 349 0.58 18.08 38.54
N PRO A 350 -0.66 18.44 38.93
CA PRO A 350 -1.39 17.74 39.99
C PRO A 350 -1.90 16.39 39.47
N TYR A 351 -1.13 15.33 39.71
CA TYR A 351 -1.52 13.98 39.37
C TYR A 351 -2.54 13.42 40.37
N ASN A 352 -3.51 12.65 39.88
CA ASN A 352 -4.48 11.93 40.73
C ASN A 352 -3.86 10.75 41.51
N ARG A 353 -2.54 10.53 41.39
CA ARG A 353 -1.76 9.48 42.05
C ARG A 353 -0.33 9.99 42.31
N GLU A 354 0.30 9.50 43.36
CA GLU A 354 1.74 9.70 43.58
C GLU A 354 2.55 9.07 42.44
N MET A 355 3.31 9.92 41.75
CA MET A 355 4.10 9.59 40.57
C MET A 355 5.57 9.68 40.92
N ASP A 356 6.30 8.58 40.76
CA ASP A 356 7.75 8.56 40.96
C ASP A 356 8.48 9.32 39.84
N PHE A 357 9.71 9.77 40.09
CA PHE A 357 10.44 10.64 39.17
C PHE A 357 10.64 10.00 37.78
N ASP A 358 11.03 8.73 37.73
CA ASP A 358 11.21 7.97 36.48
C ASP A 358 9.91 7.84 35.68
N ALA A 359 8.78 7.72 36.37
CA ALA A 359 7.47 7.64 35.74
C ALA A 359 7.07 9.00 35.13
N LYS A 360 7.43 10.13 35.77
CA LYS A 360 7.24 11.48 35.22
C LYS A 360 8.12 11.73 33.99
N VAL A 361 9.38 11.30 34.03
CA VAL A 361 10.30 11.39 32.87
C VAL A 361 9.80 10.55 31.70
N THR A 362 9.30 9.34 31.97
CA THR A 362 8.69 8.49 30.93
C THR A 362 7.46 9.17 30.30
N LEU A 363 6.64 9.85 31.09
CA LEU A 363 5.51 10.65 30.62
C LEU A 363 5.95 11.83 29.77
N PHE A 364 7.02 12.53 30.17
CA PHE A 364 7.63 13.60 29.38
C PHE A 364 8.09 13.12 28.00
N CYS A 365 8.88 12.03 27.94
CA CYS A 365 9.32 11.44 26.67
C CYS A 365 8.14 10.96 25.81
N ARG A 366 7.09 10.46 26.44
CA ARG A 366 5.87 10.03 25.77
C ARG A 366 5.08 11.20 25.17
N LEU A 367 4.96 12.31 25.89
CA LEU A 367 4.31 13.53 25.37
C LEU A 367 5.11 14.13 24.21
N LEU A 368 6.43 14.16 24.32
CA LEU A 368 7.31 14.57 23.22
C LEU A 368 7.12 13.74 21.96
N SER A 369 7.07 12.41 22.11
CA SER A 369 6.91 11.50 20.97
C SER A 369 5.51 11.58 20.34
N LEU A 370 4.48 11.86 21.15
CA LEU A 370 3.09 11.89 20.67
C LEU A 370 2.70 13.24 20.06
N TYR A 371 3.26 14.34 20.56
CA TYR A 371 2.89 15.71 20.17
C TYR A 371 4.06 16.50 19.56
N GLU A 372 5.03 15.82 18.96
CA GLU A 372 6.22 16.42 18.31
C GLU A 372 5.85 17.55 17.33
N ASN A 373 4.73 17.41 16.61
CA ASN A 373 4.28 18.40 15.64
C ASN A 373 3.77 19.71 16.27
N GLU A 374 3.31 19.66 17.53
CA GLU A 374 2.70 20.77 18.28
C GLU A 374 3.69 21.44 19.27
N LEU A 375 4.88 20.86 19.42
CA LEU A 375 5.93 21.31 20.34
C LEU A 375 7.11 21.92 19.58
N GLU A 376 7.70 22.99 20.12
CA GLU A 376 8.92 23.61 19.62
C GLU A 376 10.07 23.30 20.58
N ILE A 377 10.99 22.44 20.13
CA ILE A 377 12.21 22.10 20.85
C ILE A 377 13.22 23.23 20.63
N THR A 378 13.58 23.95 21.68
CA THR A 378 14.56 25.04 21.58
C THR A 378 15.98 24.54 21.85
N ASP A 379 17.00 25.20 21.28
CA ASP A 379 18.43 24.90 21.51
C ASP A 379 18.93 25.34 22.90
N ARG A 380 18.02 25.61 23.84
CA ARG A 380 18.34 26.04 25.22
C ARG A 380 18.04 24.90 26.17
N PHE A 381 18.99 24.59 27.05
CA PHE A 381 18.86 23.51 28.02
C PHE A 381 18.64 24.06 29.42
N GLY A 382 17.72 23.46 30.16
CA GLY A 382 17.54 23.64 31.59
C GLY A 382 18.28 22.54 32.35
N GLN A 383 18.71 22.84 33.58
CA GLN A 383 19.35 21.86 34.46
C GLN A 383 18.53 21.73 35.74
N MET A 384 18.10 20.51 36.05
CA MET A 384 17.47 20.21 37.34
C MET A 384 18.13 18.98 37.94
N GLU A 385 18.68 19.15 39.15
CA GLU A 385 19.54 18.19 39.85
C GLU A 385 20.71 17.68 39.00
N HIS A 386 20.60 16.48 38.41
CA HIS A 386 21.64 15.81 37.63
C HIS A 386 21.28 15.63 36.15
N ILE A 387 20.17 16.23 35.68
CA ILE A 387 19.65 16.06 34.32
C ILE A 387 19.62 17.39 33.58
N GLU A 388 20.23 17.41 32.39
CA GLU A 388 20.05 18.45 31.38
C GLU A 388 18.88 18.07 30.48
N TYR A 389 17.89 18.95 30.37
CA TYR A 389 16.72 18.76 29.50
C TYR A 389 16.56 19.94 28.56
N ALA A 390 16.09 19.69 27.34
CA ALA A 390 15.80 20.75 26.39
C ALA A 390 14.56 21.53 26.83
N LEU A 391 14.62 22.86 26.76
CA LEU A 391 13.46 23.72 26.99
C LEU A 391 12.52 23.59 25.79
N ILE A 392 11.35 23.02 26.04
CA ILE A 392 10.33 22.75 25.03
C ILE A 392 9.12 23.60 25.34
N PHE A 393 8.72 24.41 24.36
CA PHE A 393 7.56 25.29 24.47
C PHE A 393 6.50 24.88 23.44
N LYS A 394 5.28 25.41 23.59
CA LYS A 394 4.27 25.26 22.54
C LYS A 394 4.73 25.96 21.26
N ARG A 395 4.52 25.31 20.13
CA ARG A 395 4.74 25.91 18.81
C ARG A 395 3.67 26.98 18.58
N LYS A 396 4.07 28.19 18.19
CA LYS A 396 3.15 29.32 17.96
C LYS A 396 2.27 29.14 16.72
#